data_AF-A0A3A5VJ25-F1
#
_entry.id   AF-A0A3A5VJ25-F1
#
_cell.length_a   1.000
_cell.length_b   1.000
_cell.length_c   1.000
_cell.angle_alpha   90.00
_cell.angle_beta   90.00
_cell.angle_gamma   90.00
#
_symmetry.space_group_name_H-M   'P 1'
#
loop_
_entity.id
_entity.type
_entity.pdbx_description
1 polymer ?
#
loop_
_entity_poly.entity_id
_entity_poly.type
_entity_poly.pdbx_seq_one_letter_code
_entity_poly.pdbx_strand_id
1 'polypeptide(L)'
;MSSLIWKGYLLHAESAFTLVQSPFTHEGERVFGADSDATTLAVAAIQHRLLDQSINSVTVPDGIDAPTLVSSTNVIIADDSIFEECEWDLLLSDEATVVLMRRGSDVELPQFDVDLPVDSDFYGALCRAWEKEMEVTNVSQGAYISVAQYEEAAKSRMGLVGQKFGEGMTWPPRQMDGEELASAEDVALAHIGRVQSWTRLSAAGAPSEFSLRAPLLGGISTVLLRLNDGPSGVFLVVDDEEPEISMEQEMELVVRRIYAQEGIIRYGLKARAI
;
A
#
# COMPACT_ATOMS: atom_id res chain seq x y z
N MET A 1 -6.74 -23.13 10.19
CA MET A 1 -5.75 -22.56 11.16
C MET A 1 -6.18 -21.13 11.43
N SER A 2 -6.01 -20.57 12.64
CA SER A 2 -6.38 -19.16 12.86
C SER A 2 -5.56 -18.26 11.94
N SER A 3 -6.22 -17.65 10.96
CA SER A 3 -5.55 -16.83 9.95
C SER A 3 -4.96 -15.59 10.59
N LEU A 4 -3.65 -15.37 10.44
CA LEU A 4 -3.03 -14.13 10.89
C LEU A 4 -3.43 -13.02 9.91
N ILE A 5 -3.93 -11.91 10.45
CA ILE A 5 -4.22 -10.72 9.64
C ILE A 5 -2.99 -9.81 9.69
N TRP A 6 -2.40 -9.58 8.53
CA TRP A 6 -1.25 -8.69 8.36
C TRP A 6 -1.56 -7.65 7.30
N LYS A 7 -1.50 -6.37 7.66
CA LYS A 7 -1.72 -5.26 6.73
C LYS A 7 -3.09 -5.31 6.00
N GLY A 8 -4.08 -6.01 6.56
CA GLY A 8 -5.43 -6.21 6.00
C GLY A 8 -5.56 -7.48 5.13
N TYR A 9 -4.48 -8.25 5.03
CA TYR A 9 -4.42 -9.48 4.23
C TYR A 9 -4.30 -10.70 5.12
N LEU A 10 -4.67 -11.86 4.57
CA LEU A 10 -4.44 -13.16 5.15
C LEU A 10 -2.97 -13.50 4.99
N LEU A 11 -2.31 -13.88 6.08
CA LEU A 11 -0.89 -14.20 6.09
C LEU A 11 -0.67 -15.61 6.64
N HIS A 12 0.20 -16.35 5.95
CA HIS A 12 0.86 -17.53 6.48
C HIS A 12 2.35 -17.40 6.24
N ALA A 13 3.16 -17.64 7.27
CA ALA A 13 4.60 -17.50 7.18
C ALA A 13 5.31 -18.70 7.79
N GLU A 14 6.26 -19.24 7.03
CA GLU A 14 7.19 -20.28 7.47
C GLU A 14 8.63 -19.76 7.32
N SER A 15 9.63 -20.58 7.66
CA SER A 15 11.03 -20.18 7.49
C SER A 15 11.42 -19.97 6.02
N ALA A 16 10.81 -20.76 5.12
CA ALA A 16 11.13 -20.76 3.70
C ALA A 16 10.28 -19.80 2.85
N PHE A 17 9.07 -19.43 3.30
CA PHE A 17 8.20 -18.55 2.52
C PHE A 17 7.22 -17.74 3.37
N THR A 18 6.80 -16.59 2.85
CA THR A 18 5.66 -15.79 3.32
C THR A 18 4.60 -15.79 2.24
N LEU A 19 3.39 -16.22 2.56
CA LEU A 19 2.23 -16.13 1.69
C LEU A 19 1.31 -15.02 2.20
N VAL A 20 0.89 -14.15 1.29
CA VAL A 20 -0.11 -13.11 1.51
C VAL A 20 -1.26 -13.32 0.52
N GLN A 21 -2.49 -13.36 1.01
CA GLN A 21 -3.69 -13.55 0.21
C GLN A 21 -4.75 -12.52 0.59
N SER A 22 -5.49 -12.03 -0.41
CA SER A 22 -6.64 -11.15 -0.19
C SER A 22 -7.75 -11.88 0.59
N PRO A 23 -8.42 -11.24 1.57
CA PRO A 23 -9.53 -11.88 2.28
C PRO A 23 -10.83 -11.92 1.46
N PHE A 24 -10.91 -11.15 0.37
CA PHE A 24 -12.14 -10.98 -0.42
C PHE A 24 -12.34 -12.11 -1.43
N THR A 25 -13.59 -12.50 -1.65
CA THR A 25 -13.97 -13.51 -2.65
C THR A 25 -15.12 -13.08 -3.54
N HIS A 26 -15.07 -13.52 -4.78
CA HIS A 26 -16.12 -13.33 -5.77
C HIS A 26 -16.35 -14.66 -6.49
N GLU A 27 -17.59 -15.15 -6.50
CA GLU A 27 -17.97 -16.44 -7.13
C GLU A 27 -17.13 -17.65 -6.67
N GLY A 28 -16.59 -17.61 -5.45
CA GLY A 28 -15.77 -18.67 -4.86
C GLY A 28 -14.27 -18.56 -5.14
N GLU A 29 -13.85 -17.56 -5.92
CA GLU A 29 -12.44 -17.26 -6.19
C GLU A 29 -11.98 -16.03 -5.38
N ARG A 30 -10.69 -15.99 -5.04
CA ARG A 30 -10.09 -14.85 -4.33
C ARG A 30 -9.88 -13.69 -5.27
N VAL A 31 -10.31 -12.51 -4.85
CA VAL A 31 -10.18 -11.27 -5.61
C VAL A 31 -9.53 -10.18 -4.76
N PHE A 32 -8.96 -9.17 -5.40
CA PHE A 32 -8.39 -8.03 -4.68
C PHE A 32 -9.48 -7.13 -4.08
N GLY A 33 -9.19 -6.56 -2.91
CA GLY A 33 -9.99 -5.50 -2.31
C GLY A 33 -9.95 -4.19 -3.11
N ALA A 34 -10.74 -3.20 -2.66
CA ALA A 34 -11.05 -2.01 -3.43
C ALA A 34 -9.83 -1.16 -3.83
N ASP A 35 -8.78 -1.20 -3.03
CA ASP A 35 -7.53 -0.47 -3.22
C ASP A 35 -6.30 -1.38 -3.18
N SER A 36 -6.50 -2.70 -3.32
CA SER A 36 -5.44 -3.71 -3.27
C SER A 36 -5.15 -4.27 -4.66
N ASP A 37 -3.93 -4.78 -4.85
CA ASP A 37 -3.46 -5.51 -6.03
C ASP A 37 -2.20 -6.35 -5.69
N ALA A 38 -1.65 -7.04 -6.68
CA ALA A 38 -0.43 -7.84 -6.53
C ALA A 38 0.73 -7.06 -5.90
N THR A 39 0.95 -5.80 -6.32
CA THR A 39 1.99 -4.93 -5.77
C THR A 39 1.81 -4.71 -4.28
N THR A 40 0.59 -4.39 -3.84
CA THR A 40 0.31 -4.11 -2.43
C THR A 40 0.48 -5.37 -1.55
N LEU A 41 0.14 -6.55 -2.07
CA LEU A 41 0.35 -7.84 -1.38
C LEU A 41 1.85 -8.18 -1.30
N ALA A 42 2.61 -7.95 -2.37
CA ALA A 42 4.05 -8.15 -2.41
C ALA A 42 4.79 -7.26 -1.40
N VAL A 43 4.43 -5.98 -1.32
CA VAL A 43 4.95 -5.05 -0.30
C VAL A 43 4.65 -5.58 1.10
N ALA A 44 3.42 -6.04 1.37
CA ALA A 44 3.05 -6.59 2.67
C ALA A 44 3.88 -7.84 3.02
N ALA A 45 4.11 -8.75 2.06
CA ALA A 45 4.89 -9.97 2.26
C ALA A 45 6.34 -9.68 2.64
N ILE A 46 6.98 -8.74 1.94
CA ILE A 46 8.35 -8.30 2.21
C ILE A 46 8.43 -7.59 3.56
N GLN A 47 7.54 -6.63 3.83
CA GLN A 47 7.52 -5.90 5.10
C GLN A 47 7.35 -6.83 6.30
N HIS A 48 6.48 -7.85 6.20
CA HIS A 48 6.35 -8.86 7.24
C HIS A 48 7.70 -9.54 7.50
N ARG A 49 8.38 -9.94 6.43
CA ARG A 49 9.61 -10.71 6.56
C ARG A 49 10.78 -9.88 7.09
N LEU A 50 10.82 -8.59 6.75
CA LEU A 50 11.80 -7.62 7.26
C LEU A 50 11.72 -7.42 8.79
N LEU A 51 10.65 -7.84 9.46
CA LEU A 51 10.56 -7.81 10.91
C LEU A 51 11.58 -8.75 11.58
N ASP A 52 11.87 -9.89 10.96
CA ASP A 52 12.68 -10.96 11.57
C ASP A 52 14.02 -11.20 10.86
N GLN A 53 14.16 -10.82 9.60
CA GLN A 53 15.39 -11.02 8.82
C GLN A 53 15.60 -9.94 7.77
N SER A 54 16.86 -9.69 7.42
CA SER A 54 17.22 -8.83 6.30
C SER A 54 16.91 -9.52 4.96
N ILE A 55 16.37 -8.76 4.00
CA ILE A 55 16.28 -9.15 2.59
C ILE A 55 17.07 -8.12 1.79
N ASN A 56 18.11 -8.56 1.09
CA ASN A 56 18.94 -7.66 0.28
C ASN A 56 18.31 -7.42 -1.09
N SER A 57 17.86 -8.49 -1.72
CA SER A 57 17.26 -8.47 -3.05
C SER A 57 16.15 -9.48 -3.22
N VAL A 58 15.29 -9.25 -4.21
CA VAL A 58 14.18 -10.13 -4.58
C VAL A 58 13.99 -10.12 -6.10
N THR A 59 13.63 -11.25 -6.70
CA THR A 59 13.15 -11.28 -8.09
C THR A 59 11.65 -10.93 -8.12
N VAL A 60 11.23 -10.21 -9.15
CA VAL A 60 9.86 -9.70 -9.28
C VAL A 60 9.26 -10.17 -10.60
N PRO A 61 8.10 -10.84 -10.61
CA PRO A 61 7.40 -11.23 -11.82
C PRO A 61 6.65 -10.05 -12.45
N ASP A 62 6.27 -10.20 -13.72
CA ASP A 62 5.36 -9.26 -14.37
C ASP A 62 4.04 -9.13 -13.60
N GLY A 63 3.49 -7.91 -13.57
CA GLY A 63 2.26 -7.60 -12.82
C GLY A 63 2.47 -7.03 -11.43
N ILE A 64 3.71 -6.95 -10.95
CA ILE A 64 4.08 -6.23 -9.71
C ILE A 64 4.88 -4.97 -10.08
N ASP A 65 4.49 -3.81 -9.52
CA ASP A 65 5.19 -2.55 -9.72
C ASP A 65 6.49 -2.49 -8.90
N ALA A 66 7.60 -2.83 -9.55
CA ALA A 66 8.94 -2.83 -8.96
C ALA A 66 9.33 -1.49 -8.31
N PRO A 67 9.13 -0.30 -8.93
CA PRO A 67 9.47 0.97 -8.31
C PRO A 67 8.74 1.22 -6.97
N THR A 68 7.46 0.86 -6.89
CA THR A 68 6.67 0.94 -5.65
C THR A 68 7.20 -0.01 -4.58
N LEU A 69 7.54 -1.24 -4.95
CA LEU A 69 8.13 -2.22 -4.04
C LEU A 69 9.43 -1.70 -3.43
N VAL A 70 10.37 -1.22 -4.25
CA VAL A 70 11.64 -0.63 -3.79
C VAL A 70 11.38 0.56 -2.86
N SER A 71 10.52 1.49 -3.28
CA SER A 71 10.24 2.71 -2.52
C SER A 71 9.56 2.46 -1.16
N SER A 72 8.86 1.33 -1.02
CA SER A 72 8.09 0.97 0.18
C SER A 72 8.85 0.05 1.15
N THR A 73 9.92 -0.59 0.68
CA THR A 73 10.63 -1.65 1.44
C THR A 73 12.14 -1.45 1.52
N ASN A 74 12.72 -0.62 0.65
CA ASN A 74 14.16 -0.49 0.40
C ASN A 74 14.85 -1.79 -0.05
N VAL A 75 14.11 -2.83 -0.45
CA VAL A 75 14.67 -4.06 -1.01
C VAL A 75 14.99 -3.85 -2.49
N ILE A 76 16.16 -4.32 -2.93
CA ILE A 76 16.62 -4.19 -4.31
C ILE A 76 15.92 -5.22 -5.20
N ILE A 77 15.54 -4.83 -6.42
CA ILE A 77 15.07 -5.81 -7.41
C ILE A 77 16.28 -6.44 -8.09
N ALA A 78 16.32 -7.77 -8.08
CA ALA A 78 17.41 -8.50 -8.72
C ALA A 78 17.36 -8.35 -10.25
N ASP A 79 18.46 -7.88 -10.82
CA ASP A 79 18.71 -7.90 -12.26
C ASP A 79 19.64 -9.07 -12.62
N ASP A 80 19.99 -9.21 -13.90
CA ASP A 80 20.87 -10.27 -14.40
C ASP A 80 22.23 -10.34 -13.67
N SER A 81 22.70 -9.23 -13.08
CA SER A 81 24.00 -9.17 -12.41
C SER A 81 23.99 -9.75 -11.00
N ILE A 82 22.86 -9.64 -10.29
CA ILE A 82 22.70 -10.15 -8.92
C ILE A 82 21.68 -11.29 -8.81
N PHE A 83 21.15 -11.77 -9.93
CA PHE A 83 20.14 -12.83 -9.98
C PHE A 83 20.60 -14.12 -9.31
N GLU A 84 21.86 -14.53 -9.53
CA GLU A 84 22.41 -15.75 -8.92
C GLU A 84 22.59 -15.63 -7.40
N GLU A 85 22.81 -14.41 -6.91
CA GLU A 85 22.98 -14.10 -5.48
C GLU A 85 21.63 -13.82 -4.78
N CYS A 86 20.56 -13.65 -5.56
CA CYS A 86 19.23 -13.38 -5.04
C CYS A 86 18.65 -14.63 -4.40
N GLU A 87 18.37 -14.56 -3.10
CA GLU A 87 17.82 -15.69 -2.32
C GLU A 87 16.29 -15.79 -2.39
N TRP A 88 15.61 -14.71 -2.77
CA TRP A 88 14.15 -14.59 -2.67
C TRP A 88 13.51 -14.37 -4.03
N ASP A 89 12.43 -15.12 -4.28
CA ASP A 89 11.56 -14.96 -5.43
C ASP A 89 10.16 -14.54 -4.98
N LEU A 90 9.59 -13.54 -5.65
CA LEU A 90 8.16 -13.28 -5.58
C LEU A 90 7.44 -14.10 -6.65
N LEU A 91 6.35 -14.75 -6.25
CA LEU A 91 5.43 -15.45 -7.13
C LEU A 91 4.05 -14.81 -7.03
N LEU A 92 3.41 -14.67 -8.17
CA LEU A 92 2.04 -14.19 -8.30
C LEU A 92 1.14 -15.33 -8.76
N SER A 93 -0.01 -15.48 -8.10
CA SER A 93 -1.11 -16.35 -8.52
C SER A 93 -2.29 -15.51 -9.01
N ASP A 94 -3.12 -16.10 -9.86
CA ASP A 94 -4.33 -15.49 -10.41
C ASP A 94 -5.40 -15.25 -9.32
N GLU A 95 -5.34 -15.97 -8.21
CA GLU A 95 -6.29 -15.89 -7.08
C GLU A 95 -5.87 -14.85 -6.02
N ALA A 96 -5.56 -13.62 -6.43
CA ALA A 96 -5.18 -12.51 -5.54
C ALA A 96 -4.23 -12.91 -4.39
N THR A 97 -3.19 -13.67 -4.75
CA THR A 97 -2.26 -14.30 -3.81
C THR A 97 -0.82 -14.05 -4.28
N VAL A 98 0.03 -13.64 -3.34
CA VAL A 98 1.46 -13.43 -3.56
C VAL A 98 2.25 -14.26 -2.57
N VAL A 99 3.30 -14.90 -3.06
CA VAL A 99 4.23 -15.68 -2.24
C VAL A 99 5.63 -15.11 -2.39
N LEU A 100 6.24 -14.71 -1.27
CA LEU A 100 7.67 -14.43 -1.17
C LEU A 100 8.35 -15.71 -0.66
N MET A 101 9.16 -16.35 -1.48
CA MET A 101 9.79 -17.64 -1.12
C MET A 101 11.29 -17.64 -1.32
N ARG A 102 12.00 -18.47 -0.55
CA ARG A 102 13.40 -18.77 -0.81
C ARG A 102 13.52 -19.62 -2.07
N ARG A 103 14.46 -19.28 -2.94
CA ARG A 103 14.70 -20.01 -4.19
C ARG A 103 14.92 -21.50 -3.93
N GLY A 104 14.27 -22.32 -4.74
CA GLY A 104 14.37 -23.79 -4.65
C GLY A 104 13.65 -24.41 -3.45
N SER A 105 12.82 -23.65 -2.72
CA SER A 105 11.96 -24.21 -1.66
C SER A 105 10.63 -24.68 -2.24
N ASP A 106 9.98 -25.63 -1.58
CA ASP A 106 8.60 -25.99 -1.88
C ASP A 106 7.64 -25.09 -1.07
N VAL A 107 6.48 -24.79 -1.65
CA VAL A 107 5.43 -24.00 -1.01
C VAL A 107 4.17 -24.84 -0.95
N GLU A 108 3.70 -25.11 0.26
CA GLU A 108 2.37 -25.65 0.48
C GLU A 108 1.41 -24.50 0.75
N LEU A 109 0.42 -24.31 -0.14
CA LEU A 109 -0.58 -23.27 0.03
C LEU A 109 -1.55 -23.67 1.16
N PRO A 110 -1.60 -22.92 2.27
CA PRO A 110 -2.54 -23.20 3.33
C PRO A 110 -3.94 -22.81 2.90
N GLN A 111 -4.94 -23.51 3.45
CA GLN A 111 -6.32 -23.07 3.36
C GLN A 111 -6.62 -22.08 4.47
N PHE A 112 -7.08 -20.89 4.11
CA PHE A 112 -7.56 -19.90 5.06
C PHE A 112 -9.06 -20.06 5.29
N ASP A 113 -9.46 -19.95 6.55
CA ASP A 113 -10.85 -20.09 6.99
C ASP A 113 -11.63 -18.75 6.91
N VAL A 114 -10.97 -17.66 6.50
CA VAL A 114 -11.56 -16.32 6.36
C VAL A 114 -12.04 -16.11 4.93
N ASP A 115 -13.31 -15.75 4.79
CA ASP A 115 -13.95 -15.54 3.50
C ASP A 115 -14.86 -14.31 3.57
N LEU A 116 -14.52 -13.26 2.81
CA LEU A 116 -15.29 -12.01 2.73
C LEU A 116 -15.92 -11.88 1.34
N PRO A 117 -17.14 -12.39 1.14
CA PRO A 117 -17.79 -12.32 -0.17
C PRO A 117 -18.07 -10.86 -0.55
N VAL A 118 -17.67 -10.49 -1.76
CA VAL A 118 -18.00 -9.19 -2.35
C VAL A 118 -19.21 -9.31 -3.26
N ASP A 119 -20.07 -8.30 -3.22
CA ASP A 119 -21.23 -8.21 -4.12
C ASP A 119 -20.77 -8.14 -5.58
N SER A 120 -21.45 -8.88 -6.46
CA SER A 120 -21.08 -9.02 -7.87
C SER A 120 -21.18 -7.71 -8.64
N ASP A 121 -22.26 -6.96 -8.41
CA ASP A 121 -22.49 -5.70 -9.10
C ASP A 121 -21.47 -4.64 -8.65
N PHE A 122 -21.20 -4.59 -7.34
CA PHE A 122 -20.17 -3.74 -6.77
C PHE A 122 -18.77 -4.08 -7.31
N TYR A 123 -18.37 -5.36 -7.23
CA TYR A 123 -17.07 -5.83 -7.71
C TYR A 123 -16.87 -5.48 -9.20
N GLY A 124 -17.85 -5.83 -10.04
CA GLY A 124 -17.80 -5.52 -11.46
C GLY A 124 -17.75 -4.01 -11.74
N ALA A 125 -18.47 -3.20 -10.97
CA ALA A 125 -18.43 -1.74 -11.11
C ALA A 125 -17.06 -1.17 -10.72
N LEU A 126 -16.45 -1.71 -9.67
CA LEU A 126 -15.15 -1.29 -9.17
C LEU A 126 -14.02 -1.65 -10.12
N CYS A 127 -14.04 -2.85 -10.71
CA CYS A 127 -13.11 -3.25 -11.76
C CYS A 127 -13.18 -2.30 -12.96
N ARG A 128 -14.40 -2.02 -13.47
CA ARG A 128 -14.60 -1.07 -14.57
C ARG A 128 -14.15 0.35 -14.22
N ALA A 129 -14.34 0.77 -12.96
CA ALA A 129 -13.87 2.08 -12.51
C ALA A 129 -12.34 2.16 -12.53
N TRP A 130 -11.64 1.13 -12.06
CA TRP A 130 -10.18 1.04 -12.16
C TRP A 130 -9.67 0.99 -13.60
N GLU A 131 -10.29 0.19 -14.47
CA GLU A 131 -9.97 0.14 -15.90
C GLU A 131 -10.06 1.53 -16.53
N LYS A 132 -11.12 2.27 -16.20
CA LYS A 132 -11.33 3.63 -16.70
C LYS A 132 -10.37 4.66 -16.08
N GLU A 133 -10.07 4.56 -14.79
CA GLU A 133 -9.03 5.40 -14.15
C GLU A 133 -7.65 5.15 -14.78
N MET A 134 -7.40 3.94 -15.28
CA MET A 134 -6.18 3.51 -15.96
C MET A 134 -6.13 3.87 -17.46
N GLU A 135 -7.14 4.54 -18.01
CA GLU A 135 -7.02 5.06 -19.37
C GLU A 135 -5.94 6.15 -19.44
N VAL A 136 -5.13 6.16 -20.51
CA VAL A 136 -4.09 7.18 -20.72
C VAL A 136 -4.68 8.59 -20.79
N THR A 137 -5.94 8.69 -21.22
CA THR A 137 -6.70 9.95 -21.27
C THR A 137 -7.24 10.41 -19.91
N ASN A 138 -7.18 9.56 -18.88
CA ASN A 138 -7.60 9.93 -17.54
C ASN A 138 -6.52 10.79 -16.86
N VAL A 139 -6.85 12.05 -16.62
CA VAL A 139 -5.97 13.04 -15.99
C VAL A 139 -6.72 13.78 -14.89
N SER A 140 -6.11 13.92 -13.71
CA SER A 140 -6.69 14.70 -12.63
C SER A 140 -6.89 16.16 -13.07
N GLN A 141 -8.10 16.68 -12.88
CA GLN A 141 -8.45 18.07 -13.14
C GLN A 141 -8.20 18.98 -11.92
N GLY A 142 -7.91 18.38 -10.76
CA GLY A 142 -7.64 19.08 -9.50
C GLY A 142 -6.16 19.19 -9.23
N ALA A 143 -5.54 18.07 -8.88
CA ALA A 143 -4.15 18.00 -8.47
C ALA A 143 -3.36 17.06 -9.39
N TYR A 144 -2.97 17.55 -10.55
CA TYR A 144 -2.08 16.82 -11.46
C TYR A 144 -0.69 16.67 -10.84
N ILE A 145 -0.20 15.44 -10.76
CA ILE A 145 1.16 15.10 -10.32
C ILE A 145 1.87 14.38 -11.46
N SER A 146 2.98 14.94 -11.95
CA SER A 146 3.77 14.29 -12.99
C SER A 146 4.43 13.00 -12.48
N VAL A 147 4.75 12.07 -13.39
CA VAL A 147 5.48 10.84 -13.05
C VAL A 147 6.78 11.13 -12.30
N ALA A 148 7.58 12.09 -12.78
CA ALA A 148 8.83 12.46 -12.14
C ALA A 148 8.64 12.95 -10.69
N GLN A 149 7.64 13.80 -10.44
CA GLN A 149 7.33 14.26 -9.07
C GLN A 149 6.83 13.14 -8.16
N TYR A 150 6.06 12.20 -8.71
CA TYR A 150 5.61 11.03 -7.97
C TYR A 150 6.81 10.14 -7.59
N GLU A 151 7.69 9.85 -8.53
CA GLU A 151 8.90 9.03 -8.31
C GLU A 151 9.87 9.68 -7.33
N GLU A 152 10.11 11.00 -7.45
CA GLU A 152 10.98 11.74 -6.54
C GLU A 152 10.48 11.69 -5.08
N ALA A 153 9.16 11.76 -4.89
CA ALA A 153 8.55 11.72 -3.56
C ALA A 153 8.23 10.29 -3.06
N ALA A 154 8.38 9.26 -3.90
CA ALA A 154 7.91 7.90 -3.66
C ALA A 154 8.48 7.31 -2.35
N LYS A 155 9.80 7.38 -2.18
CA LYS A 155 10.49 6.84 -0.99
C LYS A 155 9.99 7.47 0.31
N SER A 156 9.87 8.80 0.36
CA SER A 156 9.43 9.49 1.58
C SER A 156 7.95 9.28 1.89
N ARG A 157 7.10 9.21 0.86
CA ARG A 157 5.65 9.04 1.01
C ARG A 157 5.22 7.61 1.28
N MET A 158 5.87 6.62 0.66
CA MET A 158 5.52 5.21 0.80
C MET A 158 6.32 4.50 1.89
N GLY A 159 7.61 4.82 2.03
CA GLY A 159 8.45 4.31 3.11
C GLY A 159 8.35 5.10 4.41
N LEU A 160 7.48 6.13 4.45
CA LEU A 160 7.30 7.05 5.57
C LEU A 160 8.63 7.58 6.15
N VAL A 161 9.49 8.06 5.25
CA VAL A 161 10.82 8.57 5.60
C VAL A 161 10.76 10.07 5.81
N GLY A 162 10.96 10.49 7.06
CA GLY A 162 11.09 11.88 7.47
C GLY A 162 12.53 12.36 7.48
N GLN A 163 12.70 13.61 7.87
CA GLN A 163 13.98 14.29 7.92
C GLN A 163 14.12 15.08 9.22
N LYS A 164 15.28 14.97 9.88
CA LYS A 164 15.56 15.77 11.09
C LYS A 164 15.86 17.23 10.75
N PHE A 165 15.30 18.13 11.54
CA PHE A 165 15.59 19.56 11.55
C PHE A 165 15.81 20.00 13.01
N GLY A 166 17.05 20.36 13.37
CA GLY A 166 17.42 20.60 14.75
C GLY A 166 17.06 19.43 15.67
N GLU A 167 16.24 19.68 16.70
CA GLU A 167 15.69 18.64 17.59
C GLU A 167 14.35 18.05 17.10
N GLY A 168 13.79 18.58 16.01
CA GLY A 168 12.49 18.20 15.45
C GLY A 168 12.58 17.23 14.26
N MET A 169 11.41 16.72 13.87
CA MET A 169 11.21 15.84 12.72
C MET A 169 10.19 16.46 11.77
N THR A 170 10.51 16.44 10.47
CA THR A 170 9.62 16.92 9.41
C THR A 170 9.31 15.81 8.42
N TRP A 171 8.04 15.69 8.06
CA TRP A 171 7.54 14.84 7.00
C TRP A 171 6.33 15.52 6.32
N PRO A 172 6.26 15.55 4.98
CA PRO A 172 7.30 15.11 4.03
C PRO A 172 8.61 15.92 4.12
N PRO A 173 9.76 15.35 3.68
CA PRO A 173 11.05 16.06 3.67
C PRO A 173 10.98 17.41 2.95
N ARG A 174 11.80 18.36 3.40
CA ARG A 174 11.86 19.73 2.84
C ARG A 174 13.31 20.14 2.68
N GLN A 175 13.61 21.06 1.76
CA GLN A 175 14.98 21.56 1.61
C GLN A 175 15.42 22.48 2.76
N MET A 176 14.46 23.19 3.36
CA MET A 176 14.69 24.16 4.44
C MET A 176 13.49 24.18 5.39
N ASP A 177 13.75 24.53 6.65
CA ASP A 177 12.75 24.91 7.64
C ASP A 177 13.14 26.26 8.25
N GLY A 178 12.44 27.33 7.83
CA GLY A 178 12.88 28.70 8.11
C GLY A 178 14.25 29.02 7.48
N GLU A 179 15.24 29.29 8.32
CA GLU A 179 16.64 29.54 7.90
C GLU A 179 17.53 28.29 8.03
N GLU A 180 17.02 27.20 8.61
CA GLU A 180 17.79 25.97 8.81
C GLU A 180 17.75 25.10 7.55
N LEU A 181 18.94 24.68 7.10
CA LEU A 181 19.08 23.69 6.04
C LEU A 181 18.75 22.31 6.58
N ALA A 182 18.10 21.53 5.74
CA ALA A 182 17.72 20.17 6.08
C ALA A 182 18.94 19.29 6.37
N SER A 183 18.85 18.45 7.40
CA SER A 183 19.88 17.45 7.63
C SER A 183 19.87 16.42 6.50
N ALA A 184 21.04 15.86 6.19
CA ALA A 184 21.15 14.78 5.20
C ALA A 184 20.65 13.41 5.73
N GLU A 185 20.17 13.34 6.97
CA GLU A 185 19.78 12.08 7.61
C GLU A 185 18.30 11.80 7.40
N ASP A 186 18.03 10.76 6.60
CA ASP A 186 16.72 10.13 6.44
C ASP A 186 16.37 9.34 7.71
N VAL A 187 15.16 9.51 8.23
CA VAL A 187 14.67 8.75 9.39
C VAL A 187 13.36 8.06 9.04
N ALA A 188 13.36 6.73 9.10
CA ALA A 188 12.14 5.95 8.96
C ALA A 188 11.23 6.17 10.17
N LEU A 189 9.96 6.51 9.90
CA LEU A 189 8.94 6.68 10.93
C LEU A 189 8.11 5.40 11.08
N ALA A 190 7.56 5.21 12.27
CA ALA A 190 6.61 4.14 12.55
C ALA A 190 5.34 4.33 11.73
N HIS A 191 4.92 3.24 11.08
CA HIS A 191 3.71 3.19 10.28
C HIS A 191 2.47 3.02 11.16
N ILE A 192 2.42 3.66 12.32
CA ILE A 192 1.34 3.57 13.31
C ILE A 192 1.08 4.96 13.87
N GLY A 193 -0.20 5.28 14.06
CA GLY A 193 -0.61 6.52 14.69
C GLY A 193 -2.04 6.46 15.23
N ARG A 194 -2.48 7.57 15.82
CA ARG A 194 -3.82 7.69 16.41
C ARG A 194 -4.63 8.79 15.75
N VAL A 195 -5.92 8.52 15.54
CA VAL A 195 -6.84 9.48 14.92
C VAL A 195 -6.99 10.74 15.78
N GLN A 196 -6.57 11.88 15.24
CA GLN A 196 -6.82 13.20 15.82
C GLN A 196 -8.10 13.85 15.29
N SER A 197 -8.48 13.54 14.07
CA SER A 197 -9.74 13.92 13.45
C SER A 197 -9.95 13.09 12.20
N TRP A 198 -11.19 13.07 11.72
CA TRP A 198 -11.52 12.42 10.46
C TRP A 198 -12.69 13.13 9.78
N THR A 199 -12.81 12.93 8.49
CA THR A 199 -13.94 13.41 7.70
C THR A 199 -14.26 12.43 6.59
N ARG A 200 -15.51 12.45 6.12
CA ARG A 200 -15.94 11.72 4.93
C ARG A 200 -16.45 12.70 3.89
N LEU A 201 -15.78 12.74 2.76
CA LEU A 201 -16.19 13.49 1.59
C LEU A 201 -17.28 12.71 0.88
N SER A 202 -18.46 13.33 0.73
CA SER A 202 -19.54 12.75 -0.08
C SER A 202 -19.08 12.57 -1.52
N ALA A 203 -19.65 11.59 -2.24
CA ALA A 203 -19.31 11.29 -3.63
C ALA A 203 -19.32 12.53 -4.56
N ALA A 204 -20.29 13.44 -4.41
CA ALA A 204 -20.40 14.64 -5.23
C ALA A 204 -19.33 15.72 -4.95
N GLY A 205 -18.64 15.63 -3.82
CA GLY A 205 -17.57 16.54 -3.42
C GLY A 205 -16.17 15.93 -3.50
N ALA A 206 -16.06 14.69 -4.00
CA ALA A 206 -14.78 14.02 -4.15
C ALA A 206 -13.95 14.70 -5.26
N PRO A 207 -12.63 14.87 -5.07
CA PRO A 207 -11.74 15.34 -6.12
C PRO A 207 -11.84 14.51 -7.40
N SER A 208 -11.51 15.11 -8.54
CA SER A 208 -11.67 14.51 -9.86
C SER A 208 -10.99 13.14 -10.01
N GLU A 209 -9.83 12.95 -9.37
CA GLU A 209 -9.07 11.71 -9.37
C GLU A 209 -9.77 10.53 -8.66
N PHE A 210 -10.78 10.81 -7.84
CA PHE A 210 -11.61 9.80 -7.17
C PHE A 210 -13.03 9.73 -7.72
N SER A 211 -13.37 10.53 -8.74
CA SER A 211 -14.75 10.74 -9.20
C SER A 211 -15.45 9.46 -9.70
N LEU A 212 -14.68 8.48 -10.17
CA LEU A 212 -15.21 7.20 -10.66
C LEU A 212 -15.53 6.23 -9.53
N ARG A 213 -14.68 6.17 -8.49
CA ARG A 213 -14.85 5.24 -7.36
C ARG A 213 -15.58 5.82 -6.16
N ALA A 214 -15.49 7.11 -5.89
CA ALA A 214 -16.17 7.74 -4.75
C ALA A 214 -17.69 7.48 -4.72
N PRO A 215 -18.44 7.46 -5.84
CA PRO A 215 -19.84 7.06 -5.83
C PRO A 215 -20.06 5.59 -5.46
N LEU A 216 -19.16 4.69 -5.86
CA LEU A 216 -19.23 3.26 -5.56
C LEU A 216 -18.93 3.00 -4.08
N LEU A 217 -17.95 3.72 -3.54
CA LEU A 217 -17.52 3.59 -2.14
C LEU A 217 -18.42 4.37 -1.17
N GLY A 218 -19.43 5.10 -1.65
CA GLY A 218 -20.28 5.95 -0.79
C GLY A 218 -19.60 7.21 -0.24
N GLY A 219 -18.47 7.60 -0.84
CA GLY A 219 -17.63 8.72 -0.41
C GLY A 219 -16.15 8.33 -0.34
N ILE A 220 -15.33 9.25 0.16
CA ILE A 220 -13.93 9.01 0.50
C ILE A 220 -13.66 9.54 1.91
N SER A 221 -13.13 8.71 2.80
CA SER A 221 -12.77 9.07 4.17
C SER A 221 -11.31 9.37 4.29
N THR A 222 -11.01 10.40 5.07
CA THR A 222 -9.65 10.79 5.41
C THR A 222 -9.50 10.97 6.91
N VAL A 223 -8.36 10.52 7.43
CA VAL A 223 -7.99 10.65 8.83
C VAL A 223 -6.76 11.54 8.95
N LEU A 224 -6.75 12.43 9.94
CA LEU A 224 -5.53 13.06 10.44
C LEU A 224 -4.98 12.17 11.55
N LEU A 225 -3.84 11.55 11.34
CA LEU A 225 -3.17 10.72 12.32
C LEU A 225 -2.05 11.48 13.01
N ARG A 226 -1.98 11.37 14.33
CA ARG A 226 -0.75 11.65 15.09
C ARG A 226 0.12 10.40 15.03
N LEU A 227 1.22 10.46 14.28
CA LEU A 227 2.19 9.36 14.23
C LEU A 227 2.87 9.21 15.59
N ASN A 228 3.28 7.98 15.91
CA ASN A 228 3.89 7.69 17.21
C ASN A 228 5.26 8.35 17.41
N ASP A 229 6.02 8.52 16.33
CA ASP A 229 7.41 8.97 16.32
C ASP A 229 7.69 10.05 15.25
N GLY A 230 6.63 10.72 14.78
CA GLY A 230 6.73 11.72 13.71
C GLY A 230 5.62 12.78 13.76
N PRO A 231 5.61 13.71 12.80
CA PRO A 231 4.56 14.72 12.71
C PRO A 231 3.22 14.09 12.31
N SER A 232 2.12 14.81 12.55
CA SER A 232 0.81 14.36 12.09
C SER A 232 0.69 14.36 10.56
N GLY A 233 -0.04 13.39 10.00
CA GLY A 233 -0.25 13.24 8.56
C GLY A 233 -1.71 12.96 8.21
N VAL A 234 -2.12 13.34 6.99
CA VAL A 234 -3.47 13.05 6.46
C VAL A 234 -3.40 11.86 5.52
N PHE A 235 -4.27 10.86 5.73
CA PHE A 235 -4.29 9.62 4.97
C PHE A 235 -5.71 9.25 4.57
N LEU A 236 -5.88 8.65 3.39
CA LEU A 236 -7.14 8.00 3.02
C LEU A 236 -7.32 6.72 3.84
N VAL A 237 -8.56 6.29 4.04
CA VAL A 237 -8.87 5.01 4.71
C VAL A 237 -8.93 3.88 3.68
N VAL A 238 -8.53 2.67 4.09
CA VAL A 238 -8.64 1.46 3.26
C VAL A 238 -10.07 0.92 3.24
N ASP A 239 -10.45 0.20 2.18
CA ASP A 239 -11.73 -0.54 2.11
C ASP A 239 -12.95 0.31 2.55
N ASP A 240 -13.04 1.51 1.98
CA ASP A 240 -13.73 2.69 2.51
C ASP A 240 -15.28 2.72 2.32
N GLU A 241 -15.89 1.55 2.19
CA GLU A 241 -17.33 1.38 1.97
C GLU A 241 -18.14 1.82 3.20
N GLU A 242 -17.77 1.29 4.38
CA GLU A 242 -18.42 1.57 5.67
C GLU A 242 -17.39 1.73 6.80
N PRO A 243 -16.62 2.83 6.82
CA PRO A 243 -15.53 2.98 7.77
C PRO A 243 -16.06 3.36 9.16
N GLU A 244 -15.79 2.50 10.14
CA GLU A 244 -16.03 2.81 11.55
C GLU A 244 -14.78 3.50 12.15
N ILE A 245 -14.81 4.83 12.19
CA ILE A 245 -13.68 5.65 12.67
C ILE A 245 -14.06 6.38 13.95
N SER A 246 -13.23 6.21 14.98
CA SER A 246 -13.34 6.92 16.24
C SER A 246 -12.07 7.73 16.55
N MET A 247 -12.23 8.77 17.37
CA MET A 247 -11.11 9.56 17.87
C MET A 247 -10.19 8.70 18.73
N GLU A 248 -8.89 8.95 18.67
CA GLU A 248 -7.84 8.21 19.37
C GLU A 248 -7.75 6.71 19.00
N GLN A 249 -8.54 6.24 18.02
CA GLN A 249 -8.40 4.91 17.45
C GLN A 249 -6.99 4.75 16.87
N GLU A 250 -6.39 3.62 17.18
CA GLU A 250 -5.08 3.26 16.63
C GLU A 250 -5.27 2.77 15.20
N MET A 251 -4.41 3.27 14.32
CA MET A 251 -4.44 2.98 12.90
C MET A 251 -3.02 2.65 12.47
N GLU A 252 -2.87 1.68 11.58
CA GLU A 252 -1.61 1.45 10.90
C GLU A 252 -1.65 1.94 9.45
N LEU A 253 -0.49 2.38 8.97
CA LEU A 253 -0.28 2.82 7.60
C LEU A 253 0.16 1.64 6.74
N VAL A 254 -0.53 1.49 5.62
CA VAL A 254 -0.38 0.38 4.69
C VAL A 254 -0.34 0.89 3.26
N VAL A 255 0.46 0.26 2.40
CA VAL A 255 0.55 0.63 0.99
C VAL A 255 -0.69 0.14 0.25
N ARG A 256 -1.32 1.04 -0.51
CA ARG A 256 -2.51 0.81 -1.33
C ARG A 256 -2.46 1.60 -2.62
N ARG A 257 -3.30 1.21 -3.57
CA ARG A 257 -3.64 2.03 -4.74
C ARG A 257 -4.41 3.27 -4.28
N ILE A 258 -3.94 4.45 -4.63
CA ILE A 258 -4.60 5.73 -4.28
C ILE A 258 -5.54 6.12 -5.42
N TYR A 259 -5.01 6.30 -6.63
CA TYR A 259 -5.73 6.63 -7.87
C TYR A 259 -4.87 6.22 -9.07
N ALA A 260 -5.40 6.29 -10.29
CA ALA A 260 -4.61 6.19 -11.51
C ALA A 260 -4.67 7.47 -12.36
N GLN A 261 -3.59 7.75 -13.07
CA GLN A 261 -3.44 8.90 -13.96
C GLN A 261 -2.50 8.51 -15.10
N GLU A 262 -2.84 8.88 -16.34
CA GLU A 262 -2.01 8.63 -17.53
C GLU A 262 -1.65 7.14 -17.71
N GLY A 263 -2.56 6.25 -17.31
CA GLY A 263 -2.35 4.80 -17.35
C GLY A 263 -1.37 4.25 -16.32
N ILE A 264 -1.06 5.02 -15.27
CA ILE A 264 -0.17 4.62 -14.20
C ILE A 264 -0.92 4.69 -12.86
N ILE A 265 -0.88 3.59 -12.10
CA ILE A 265 -1.37 3.56 -10.73
C ILE A 265 -0.43 4.36 -9.84
N ARG A 266 -0.99 5.25 -9.03
CA ARG A 266 -0.29 5.94 -7.95
C ARG A 266 -0.55 5.20 -6.65
N TYR A 267 0.51 4.67 -6.07
CA TYR A 267 0.48 4.01 -4.77
C TYR A 267 0.83 5.01 -3.67
N GLY A 268 0.43 4.68 -2.45
CA GLY A 268 0.65 5.53 -1.29
C GLY A 268 0.21 4.85 -0.01
N LEU A 269 0.46 5.51 1.11
CA LEU A 269 0.00 5.05 2.40
C LEU A 269 -1.47 5.41 2.61
N LYS A 270 -2.22 4.43 3.08
CA LYS A 270 -3.57 4.57 3.62
C LYS A 270 -3.63 4.07 5.06
N ALA A 271 -4.59 4.57 5.81
CA ALA A 271 -4.84 4.18 7.19
C ALA A 271 -5.79 2.98 7.25
N ARG A 272 -5.42 1.97 8.05
CA ARG A 272 -6.27 0.84 8.42
C ARG A 272 -6.40 0.75 9.93
N ALA A 273 -7.62 0.52 10.41
CA ALA A 273 -7.88 0.23 11.81
C ALA A 273 -7.22 -1.09 12.25
N ILE A 274 -6.74 -1.12 13.49
CA ILE A 274 -6.14 -2.29 14.14
C ILE A 274 -6.78 -2.59 15.50
#